data_AF-K1UEK5-F1
#
_entry.id   AF-K1UEK5-F1
#
_cell.length_a   1.000
_cell.length_b   1.000
_cell.length_c   1.000
_cell.angle_alpha   90.00
_cell.angle_beta   90.00
_cell.angle_gamma   90.00
#
_symmetry.space_group_name_H-M   'P 1'
#
loop_
_entity.id
_entity.type
_entity.pdbx_description
1 polymer ?
#
loop_
_entity_poly.entity_id
_entity_poly.type
_entity_poly.pdbx_seq_one_letter_code
_entity_poly.pdbx_strand_id
1 'polypeptide(L)'
;KAPVFASQNVGLTNGVFCAYDSDAYTSALLAGQKASQVLKGTSPQEIGVTESKQGFIYDYKQLDFFYVDPDKVASSGIIVNEPYWEKYKFLFILLYPSILALYDSSHILFRIIEQYHIRKEADSP
;
A
#
# COMPACT_ATOMS: atom_id res chain seq x y z
N LYS A 1 21.06 18.18 -9.47
CA LYS A 1 21.45 17.37 -8.29
C LYS A 1 21.76 15.95 -8.77
N ALA A 2 22.59 15.19 -8.07
CA ALA A 2 22.86 13.78 -8.38
C ALA A 2 22.05 12.86 -7.46
N PRO A 3 21.60 11.67 -7.93
CA PRO A 3 20.92 10.69 -7.10
C PRO A 3 21.90 10.08 -6.09
N VAL A 4 21.43 9.87 -4.86
CA VAL A 4 22.19 9.24 -3.78
C VAL A 4 21.71 7.81 -3.58
N PHE A 5 22.65 6.88 -3.48
CA PHE A 5 22.39 5.47 -3.22
C PHE A 5 22.88 5.10 -1.82
N ALA A 6 22.13 4.25 -1.11
CA ALA A 6 22.50 3.76 0.21
C ALA A 6 22.46 2.23 0.29
N SER A 7 23.15 1.66 1.27
CA SER A 7 23.06 0.23 1.62
C SER A 7 22.02 -0.04 2.71
N GLN A 8 21.32 0.99 3.18
CA GLN A 8 20.36 0.90 4.28
C GLN A 8 19.07 1.62 3.92
N ASN A 9 17.94 0.94 4.13
CA ASN A 9 16.62 1.46 3.80
C ASN A 9 16.20 2.68 4.64
N VAL A 10 16.80 2.91 5.81
CA VAL A 10 16.60 4.12 6.64
C VAL A 10 17.00 5.41 5.91
N GLY A 11 17.85 5.31 4.88
CA GLY A 11 18.18 6.45 4.03
C GLY A 11 17.00 6.96 3.21
N LEU A 12 16.03 6.10 2.87
CA LEU A 12 14.89 6.45 2.02
C LEU A 12 13.99 7.52 2.67
N THR A 13 13.95 7.58 4.00
CA THR A 13 13.20 8.63 4.73
C THR A 13 13.89 10.00 4.68
N ASN A 14 15.16 10.05 4.26
CA ASN A 14 15.99 11.25 4.21
C ASN A 14 16.29 11.71 2.77
N GLY A 15 15.54 11.21 1.78
CA GLY A 15 15.67 11.62 0.37
C GLY A 15 16.76 10.88 -0.41
N VAL A 16 17.18 9.70 0.06
CA VAL A 16 17.98 8.77 -0.76
C VAL A 16 17.12 8.25 -1.92
N PHE A 17 17.70 8.22 -3.12
CA PHE A 17 17.01 7.78 -4.33
C PHE A 17 16.72 6.28 -4.32
N CYS A 18 17.73 5.49 -3.96
CA CYS A 18 17.63 4.04 -3.92
C CYS A 18 18.47 3.46 -2.78
N ALA A 19 17.92 2.48 -2.07
CA ALA A 19 18.65 1.67 -1.12
C ALA A 19 18.79 0.23 -1.64
N TYR A 20 19.96 -0.38 -1.45
CA TYR A 20 20.13 -1.81 -1.63
C TYR A 20 20.16 -2.47 -0.26
N ASP A 21 19.00 -3.01 0.15
CA ASP A 21 18.81 -3.57 1.49
C ASP A 21 17.77 -4.69 1.44
N SER A 22 17.66 -5.41 2.55
CA SER A 22 16.58 -6.35 2.80
C SER A 22 15.27 -5.63 3.14
N ASP A 23 14.15 -6.29 2.85
CA ASP A 23 12.87 -5.90 3.41
C ASP A 23 12.91 -6.08 4.94
N ALA A 24 12.78 -4.96 5.66
CA ALA A 24 12.79 -4.94 7.11
C ALA A 24 11.65 -5.77 7.71
N TYR A 25 10.48 -5.78 7.06
CA TYR A 25 9.32 -6.54 7.54
C TYR A 25 9.59 -8.05 7.44
N THR A 26 9.96 -8.55 6.26
CA THR A 26 10.27 -9.97 6.06
C THR A 26 11.41 -10.43 6.97
N SER A 27 12.45 -9.61 7.13
CA SER A 27 13.57 -9.92 8.02
C SER A 27 13.13 -10.05 9.48
N ALA A 28 12.32 -9.11 9.98
CA ALA A 28 11.79 -9.15 11.34
C ALA A 28 10.85 -10.35 11.55
N LEU A 29 10.00 -10.67 10.57
CA LEU A 29 9.09 -11.81 10.61
C LEU A 29 9.86 -13.13 10.74
N LEU A 30 10.88 -13.34 9.89
CA LEU A 30 11.71 -14.54 9.94
C LEU A 30 12.48 -14.65 11.27
N ALA A 31 13.02 -13.54 11.77
CA ALA A 31 13.68 -13.51 13.07
C ALA A 31 12.72 -13.90 14.20
N GLY A 32 11.49 -13.37 14.19
CA GLY A 32 10.45 -13.72 15.16
C GLY A 32 10.04 -15.20 15.09
N GLN A 33 9.91 -15.76 13.88
CA GLN A 33 9.61 -17.18 13.69
C GLN A 33 10.73 -18.07 14.25
N LYS A 34 12.00 -17.72 13.99
CA LYS A 34 13.15 -18.42 14.56
C LYS A 34 13.17 -18.34 16.08
N ALA A 35 12.96 -17.15 16.65
CA ALA A 35 12.85 -16.98 18.10
C ALA A 35 11.74 -17.86 18.70
N SER A 36 10.58 -17.97 18.03
CA SER A 36 9.50 -18.85 18.46
C SER A 36 9.90 -20.33 18.48
N GLN A 37 10.70 -20.79 17.52
CA GLN A 37 11.21 -22.17 17.50
C GLN A 37 12.16 -22.42 18.68
N VAL A 38 13.05 -21.47 18.99
CA VAL A 38 13.92 -21.56 20.18
C VAL A 38 13.08 -21.67 21.46
N LEU A 39 12.05 -20.84 21.60
CA LEU A 39 11.15 -20.87 22.76
C LEU A 39 10.37 -22.19 22.89
N LYS A 40 10.21 -22.93 21.79
CA LYS A 40 9.58 -24.27 21.77
C LYS A 40 10.57 -25.41 22.02
N GLY A 41 11.85 -25.11 22.24
CA GLY A 41 12.88 -26.08 22.60
C GLY A 41 13.83 -26.49 21.48
N THR A 42 13.71 -25.92 20.27
CA THR A 42 14.70 -26.14 19.20
C THR A 42 16.03 -25.47 19.56
N SER A 43 17.16 -26.17 19.37
CA SER A 43 18.47 -25.59 19.66
C SER A 43 18.78 -24.43 18.70
N PRO A 44 19.28 -23.27 19.17
CA PRO A 44 19.73 -22.18 18.30
C PRO A 44 20.77 -22.61 17.26
N GLN A 45 21.60 -23.61 17.56
CA GLN A 45 22.61 -24.13 16.63
C GLN A 45 21.96 -24.84 15.43
N GLU A 46 20.83 -25.51 15.62
CA GLU A 46 20.11 -26.20 14.56
C GLU A 46 19.38 -25.23 13.62
N ILE A 47 18.91 -24.09 14.16
CA ILE A 47 18.23 -23.04 13.38
C ILE A 47 19.22 -22.29 12.48
N GLY A 48 20.42 -22.02 12.99
CA GLY A 48 21.49 -21.34 12.26
C GLY A 48 21.19 -19.89 11.85
N VAL A 49 22.17 -19.29 11.19
CA VAL A 49 22.09 -17.94 10.63
C VAL A 49 21.62 -18.02 9.18
N THR A 50 20.73 -17.10 8.79
CA THR A 50 20.26 -17.00 7.41
C THR A 50 20.32 -15.55 7.00
N GLU A 51 20.84 -15.28 5.80
CA GLU A 51 20.81 -13.95 5.22
C GLU A 51 19.44 -13.66 4.62
N SER A 52 18.92 -12.47 4.90
CA SER A 52 17.72 -11.98 4.24
C SER A 52 18.03 -11.64 2.78
N LYS A 53 17.09 -11.96 1.88
CA LYS A 53 17.20 -11.56 0.49
C LYS A 53 17.22 -10.03 0.39
N GLN A 54 18.27 -9.50 -0.21
CA GLN A 54 18.43 -8.07 -0.49
C GLN A 54 17.91 -7.72 -1.88
N GLY A 55 17.54 -6.46 -2.08
CA GLY A 55 17.12 -5.94 -3.37
C GLY A 55 17.16 -4.43 -3.42
N PHE A 56 16.90 -3.88 -4.60
CA PHE A 56 16.76 -2.43 -4.76
C PHE A 56 15.40 -1.98 -4.23
N ILE A 57 15.43 -0.90 -3.46
CA ILE A 57 14.27 -0.23 -2.89
C ILE A 57 14.34 1.22 -3.35
N TYR A 58 13.37 1.65 -4.15
CA TYR A 58 13.32 2.99 -4.72
C TYR A 58 12.27 3.83 -3.99
N ASP A 59 12.60 5.08 -3.67
CA ASP A 59 11.60 6.02 -3.19
C ASP A 59 10.84 6.67 -4.36
N TYR A 60 9.52 6.58 -4.35
CA TYR A 60 8.68 7.11 -5.43
C TYR A 60 8.90 8.60 -5.69
N LYS A 61 9.03 9.42 -4.63
CA LYS A 61 9.22 10.88 -4.80
C LYS A 61 10.59 11.19 -5.39
N GLN A 62 11.60 10.38 -5.09
CA GLN A 62 12.90 10.52 -5.71
C GLN A 62 12.89 10.08 -7.18
N LEU A 63 12.16 9.03 -7.55
CA LEU A 63 11.95 8.67 -8.96
C LEU A 63 11.36 9.84 -9.74
N ASP A 64 10.30 10.46 -9.22
CA ASP A 64 9.67 11.64 -9.80
C ASP A 64 10.64 12.84 -9.89
N PHE A 65 11.35 13.15 -8.81
CA PHE A 65 12.32 14.25 -8.76
C PHE A 65 13.45 14.13 -9.79
N PHE A 66 13.90 12.89 -10.08
CA PHE A 66 14.94 12.61 -11.06
C PHE A 66 14.40 12.24 -12.45
N TYR A 67 13.07 12.35 -12.67
CA TYR A 67 12.42 12.00 -13.94
C TYR A 67 12.71 10.57 -14.40
N VAL A 68 12.79 9.63 -13.44
CA VAL A 68 12.99 8.21 -13.70
C VAL A 68 11.63 7.54 -13.78
N ASP A 69 11.39 6.87 -14.91
CA ASP A 69 10.19 6.08 -15.15
C ASP A 69 10.08 4.90 -14.15
N PRO A 70 9.05 4.87 -13.28
CA PRO A 70 8.85 3.78 -12.31
C PRO A 70 8.75 2.40 -12.96
N ASP A 71 8.18 2.29 -14.16
CA ASP A 71 7.98 1.00 -14.84
C ASP A 71 9.31 0.34 -15.22
N LYS A 72 10.37 1.14 -15.42
CA LYS A 72 11.72 0.65 -15.74
C LYS A 72 12.45 0.04 -14.55
N VAL A 73 12.09 0.45 -13.33
CA VAL A 73 12.75 -0.01 -12.11
C VAL A 73 11.90 -1.02 -11.33
N ALA A 74 10.60 -1.09 -11.62
CA ALA A 74 9.66 -2.02 -11.00
C ALA A 74 10.04 -3.50 -11.20
N SER A 75 10.75 -3.84 -12.28
CA SER A 75 11.25 -5.22 -12.50
C SER A 75 12.53 -5.54 -11.73
N SER A 76 13.31 -4.53 -11.35
CA SER A 76 14.61 -4.69 -10.68
C SER A 76 14.55 -4.49 -9.16
N GLY A 77 13.45 -3.96 -8.63
CA GLY A 77 13.31 -3.67 -7.22
C GLY A 77 11.87 -3.37 -6.81
N ILE A 78 11.71 -2.92 -5.57
CA ILE A 78 10.43 -2.48 -5.03
C ILE A 78 10.38 -0.95 -4.99
N ILE A 79 9.20 -0.39 -5.23
CA ILE A 79 8.96 1.06 -5.10
C ILE A 79 8.17 1.28 -3.82
N VAL A 80 8.66 2.17 -2.96
CA VAL A 80 8.04 2.54 -1.69
C VAL A 80 7.55 3.97 -1.73
N ASN A 81 6.66 4.32 -0.79
CA ASN A 81 6.08 5.66 -0.66
C ASN A 81 5.31 6.15 -1.90
N GLU A 82 4.87 5.23 -2.75
CA GLU A 82 3.98 5.54 -3.86
C GLU A 82 2.63 6.06 -3.34
N PRO A 83 2.13 7.21 -3.83
CA PRO A 83 0.82 7.73 -3.47
C PRO A 83 -0.27 6.71 -3.78
N TYR A 84 -1.23 6.54 -2.85
CA TYR A 84 -2.32 5.57 -3.02
C TYR A 84 -3.13 5.78 -4.30
N TRP A 85 -3.31 7.04 -4.73
CA TRP A 85 -4.03 7.36 -5.95
C TRP A 85 -3.33 6.83 -7.21
N GLU A 86 -2.00 6.75 -7.22
CA GLU A 86 -1.24 6.15 -8.33
C GLU A 86 -1.25 4.63 -8.21
N LYS A 87 -0.92 4.11 -7.03
CA LYS A 87 -0.88 2.66 -6.75
C LYS A 87 -2.20 1.94 -7.04
N TYR A 88 -3.32 2.58 -6.74
CA TYR A 88 -4.67 2.01 -6.85
C TYR A 88 -5.56 2.79 -7.82
N LYS A 89 -4.97 3.48 -8.79
CA LYS A 89 -5.66 4.38 -9.73
C LYS A 89 -6.93 3.80 -10.33
N PHE A 90 -6.88 2.56 -10.82
CA PHE A 90 -8.05 1.90 -11.42
C PHE A 90 -9.16 1.63 -10.41
N LEU A 91 -8.81 1.28 -9.17
CA LEU A 91 -9.80 1.10 -8.10
C LEU A 91 -10.46 2.44 -7.76
N PHE A 92 -9.69 3.53 -7.69
CA PHE A 92 -10.27 4.86 -7.48
C PHE A 92 -11.19 5.27 -8.63
N ILE A 93 -10.76 5.09 -9.88
CA ILE A 93 -11.57 5.40 -11.07
C ILE A 93 -12.86 4.59 -11.10
N LEU A 94 -12.83 3.32 -10.68
CA LEU A 94 -14.01 2.46 -10.67
C LEU A 94 -14.93 2.74 -9.47
N LEU A 95 -14.39 2.75 -8.26
CA LEU A 95 -15.16 2.77 -7.02
C LEU A 95 -15.71 4.15 -6.69
N TYR A 96 -14.96 5.22 -6.96
CA TYR A 96 -15.39 6.58 -6.64
C TYR A 96 -16.71 6.97 -7.31
N PRO A 97 -16.87 6.88 -8.65
CA PRO A 97 -18.16 7.17 -9.29
C PRO A 97 -19.25 6.17 -8.90
N SER A 98 -18.88 4.89 -8.66
CA SER A 98 -19.85 3.87 -8.26
C SER A 98 -20.47 4.17 -6.90
N ILE A 99 -19.65 4.54 -5.91
CA ILE A 99 -20.12 4.92 -4.57
C ILE A 99 -20.98 6.19 -4.65
N LEU A 100 -20.57 7.19 -5.43
CA LEU A 100 -21.35 8.41 -5.64
C LEU A 100 -22.71 8.11 -6.28
N ALA A 101 -22.75 7.29 -7.34
CA ALA A 101 -24.00 6.92 -8.00
C ALA A 101 -24.95 6.13 -7.07
N LEU A 102 -24.40 5.24 -6.24
CA LEU A 102 -25.18 4.53 -5.23
C LEU A 102 -25.74 5.49 -4.17
N TYR A 103 -24.93 6.43 -3.70
CA TYR A 103 -25.37 7.45 -2.76
C TYR A 103 -26.51 8.30 -3.35
N ASP A 104 -26.33 8.86 -4.55
CA ASP A 104 -27.34 9.71 -5.20
C ASP A 104 -28.64 8.94 -5.50
N SER A 105 -28.54 7.71 -6.01
CA SER A 105 -29.72 6.89 -6.28
C SER A 105 -30.48 6.52 -5.01
N SER A 106 -29.78 6.20 -3.92
CA SER A 106 -30.41 5.95 -2.61
C SER A 106 -31.14 7.18 -2.08
N HIS A 107 -30.55 8.37 -2.21
CA HIS A 107 -31.16 9.61 -1.76
C HIS A 107 -32.41 9.95 -2.59
N ILE A 108 -32.35 9.77 -3.91
CA ILE A 108 -33.51 9.95 -4.80
C ILE A 108 -34.62 8.96 -4.46
N LEU A 109 -34.30 7.68 -4.29
CA LEU A 109 -35.26 6.65 -3.93
C LEU A 109 -35.95 6.95 -2.59
N PHE A 110 -35.18 7.38 -1.59
CA PHE A 110 -35.71 7.79 -0.30
C PHE A 110 -36.72 8.94 -0.45
N ARG A 111 -36.38 9.97 -1.23
CA ARG A 111 -37.30 11.10 -1.51
C ARG A 111 -38.60 10.66 -2.20
N ILE A 112 -38.51 9.71 -3.14
CA ILE A 112 -39.69 9.16 -3.82
C ILE A 112 -40.60 8.43 -2.82
N ILE A 113 -40.02 7.63 -1.94
CA ILE A 113 -40.76 6.88 -0.91
C ILE A 113 -41.47 7.86 0.05
N GLU A 114 -40.78 8.91 0.51
CA GLU A 114 -41.40 9.94 1.37
C GLU A 114 -42.60 10.61 0.66
N GLN A 115 -42.42 11.03 -0.60
CA GLN A 115 -43.53 11.66 -1.35
C GLN A 115 -44.71 10.71 -1.55
N TYR A 116 -44.44 9.44 -1.81
CA TYR A 116 -45.48 8.43 -1.95
C TYR A 116 -46.26 8.24 -0.64
N HIS A 117 -45.55 8.22 0.50
CA HIS A 117 -46.18 8.11 1.81
C HIS A 117 -47.09 9.31 2.10
N ILE A 118 -46.59 10.54 1.91
CA ILE A 118 -47.35 11.78 2.13
C ILE A 118 -48.60 11.84 1.24
N ARG A 119 -48.49 11.48 -0.05
CA ARG A 119 -49.64 11.46 -0.96
C ARG A 119 -50.70 10.45 -0.53
N LYS A 120 -50.27 9.26 -0.09
CA LYS A 120 -51.19 8.22 0.37
C LYS A 120 -51.93 8.62 1.65
N GLU A 121 -51.29 9.35 2.56
CA GLU A 121 -51.98 9.92 3.72
C GLU A 121 -52.97 11.02 3.34
N ALA A 122 -52.64 11.86 2.35
CA ALA A 122 -53.52 12.92 1.86
C ALA A 122 -54.77 12.39 1.13
N ASP A 123 -54.68 11.23 0.46
CA ASP A 123 -55.79 10.59 -0.25
C ASP A 123 -56.60 9.61 0.63
N SER A 124 -56.25 9.46 1.92
CA SER A 124 -57.02 8.64 2.87
C SER A 124 -58.25 9.41 3.37
N PRO A 125 -59.47 8.83 3.30
CA PRO A 125 -60.72 9.49 3.69
C PRO A 125 -60.85 9.74 5.20
#